data_AF-A0A1V3S4P2-F1
#
_entry.id   AF-A0A1V3S4P2-F1
#
_cell.length_a   1.000
_cell.length_b   1.000
_cell.length_c   1.000
_cell.angle_alpha   90.00
_cell.angle_beta   90.00
_cell.angle_gamma   90.00
#
_symmetry.space_group_name_H-M   'P 1'
#
loop_
_entity.id
_entity.type
_entity.pdbx_description
1 polymer ?
#
loop_
_entity_poly.entity_id
_entity_poly.type
_entity_poly.pdbx_seq_one_letter_code
_entity_poly.pdbx_strand_id
1 'polypeptide(L)'
;MLDTWNNLLGGFMTAGTPINLLWALAGCALGTAIGVLPGLGPAVTVAMLLPITGQVEPTASMIFFAGIYYGAMYGGSTTSILLNTPGETGTMVTALEGFKMAKNGRAGAALATSAIGSFVAGTIATILVTLFAPFLAEFAVKLGPPEYFCLMLLAFTTVSAVLGQSTLRGITALFFGLALGLVGMDQITGQVRYTGGIIEFMDGVEVVLVAVGLFAVTEALYNALYEGKSDASLNKMNKAHMTKTEWKRSWPAWLRGTFIGFPFGTIPAGGSEIPTFLSYATERKLADPEYKKEFGTTGAIEGVAGPEAANNAAVTATLVPLLTLGIPTSVTAAILLSALQNYGINAGPQLFQTSSALVWALIASLYIGNVMLLVLNLPMVGLWVKLLKIPKAPLYAGILIFATVGVYGMRQSSFDLFLMFGLALVGVALRRFDFPTAPVIVGLILGPLAEAQFRNAMSIGEGNLSVFFQRPMSATLLTVVVLVLVTPRLLAWHRRS
;
A
#
# COMPACT_ATOMS: atom_id res chain seq x y z
N MET A 1 21.90 18.06 6.89
CA MET A 1 20.66 18.73 7.34
C MET A 1 20.39 20.02 6.58
N LEU A 2 21.35 20.95 6.41
CA LEU A 2 21.15 22.15 5.58
C LEU A 2 20.76 21.81 4.13
N ASP A 3 21.41 20.81 3.53
CA ASP A 3 21.08 20.36 2.18
C ASP A 3 19.68 19.74 2.09
N THR A 4 19.24 19.02 3.13
CA THR A 4 17.89 18.46 3.25
C THR A 4 16.83 19.56 3.19
N TRP A 5 17.04 20.66 3.91
CA TRP A 5 16.09 21.79 3.92
C TRP A 5 16.10 22.55 2.58
N ASN A 6 17.27 22.78 1.98
CA ASN A 6 17.37 23.42 0.67
C ASN A 6 16.70 22.58 -0.42
N ASN A 7 16.94 21.27 -0.42
CA ASN A 7 16.31 20.34 -1.35
C ASN A 7 14.79 20.28 -1.15
N LEU A 8 14.32 20.29 0.10
CA LEU A 8 12.90 20.34 0.40
C LEU A 8 12.25 21.63 -0.08
N LEU A 9 12.91 22.79 0.09
CA LEU A 9 12.44 24.08 -0.44
C LEU A 9 12.34 24.04 -1.97
N GLY A 10 13.35 23.47 -2.65
CA GLY A 10 13.29 23.22 -4.09
C GLY A 10 12.12 22.29 -4.48
N GLY A 11 11.90 21.24 -3.69
CA GLY A 11 10.76 20.34 -3.84
C GLY A 11 9.42 21.07 -3.73
N PHE A 12 9.26 21.97 -2.76
CA PHE A 12 8.07 22.82 -2.63
C PHE A 12 7.88 23.77 -3.81
N MET A 13 8.97 24.32 -4.37
CA MET A 13 8.87 25.15 -5.57
C MET A 13 8.35 24.34 -6.76
N THR A 14 8.85 23.12 -6.97
CA THR A 14 8.39 22.24 -8.06
C THR A 14 6.97 21.75 -7.82
N ALA A 15 6.66 21.24 -6.63
CA ALA A 15 5.34 20.72 -6.28
C ALA A 15 4.27 21.81 -6.20
N GLY A 16 4.65 23.04 -5.85
CA GLY A 16 3.80 24.22 -5.79
C GLY A 16 3.49 24.86 -7.14
N THR A 17 4.02 24.32 -8.25
CA THR A 17 3.64 24.80 -9.58
C THR A 17 2.15 24.51 -9.85
N PRO A 18 1.43 25.39 -10.58
CA PRO A 18 -0.01 25.21 -10.81
C PRO A 18 -0.39 23.86 -11.42
N ILE A 19 0.45 23.33 -12.32
CA ILE A 19 0.24 22.03 -12.96
C ILE A 19 0.36 20.88 -11.95
N ASN A 20 1.38 20.90 -11.09
CA ASN A 20 1.58 19.87 -10.07
C ASN A 20 0.54 19.94 -8.96
N LEU A 21 0.08 21.14 -8.59
CA LEU A 21 -1.04 21.30 -7.67
C LEU A 21 -2.34 20.75 -8.24
N LEU A 22 -2.59 20.92 -9.55
CA LEU A 22 -3.75 20.35 -10.22
C LEU A 22 -3.70 18.82 -10.25
N TRP A 23 -2.53 18.25 -10.55
CA TRP A 23 -2.34 16.80 -10.49
C TRP A 23 -2.42 16.25 -9.06
N ALA A 24 -1.89 16.96 -8.06
CA ALA A 24 -2.04 16.61 -6.66
C ALA A 24 -3.52 16.61 -6.24
N LEU A 25 -4.25 17.66 -6.60
CA LEU A 25 -5.68 17.79 -6.32
C LEU A 25 -6.50 16.69 -7.01
N ALA A 26 -6.25 16.45 -8.29
CA ALA A 26 -6.91 15.41 -9.06
C ALA A 26 -6.62 14.02 -8.47
N GLY A 27 -5.36 13.75 -8.12
CA GLY A 27 -4.96 12.49 -7.49
C GLY A 27 -5.62 12.30 -6.13
N CYS A 28 -5.60 13.32 -5.27
CA CYS A 28 -6.24 13.29 -3.95
C CYS A 28 -7.76 13.11 -4.06
N ALA A 29 -8.41 13.82 -4.99
CA ALA A 29 -9.85 13.74 -5.19
C ALA A 29 -10.28 12.39 -5.77
N LEU A 30 -9.60 11.88 -6.81
CA LEU A 30 -9.87 10.57 -7.41
C LEU A 30 -9.54 9.43 -6.43
N GLY A 31 -8.41 9.52 -5.74
CA GLY A 31 -8.04 8.60 -4.67
C GLY A 31 -9.13 8.52 -3.62
N THR A 32 -9.58 9.67 -3.10
CA THR A 32 -10.67 9.72 -2.11
C THR A 32 -11.96 9.16 -2.69
N ALA A 33 -12.35 9.56 -3.90
CA ALA A 33 -13.57 9.09 -4.55
C ALA A 33 -13.61 7.55 -4.67
N ILE A 34 -12.49 6.95 -5.08
CA ILE A 34 -12.39 5.51 -5.27
C ILE A 34 -12.21 4.78 -3.95
N GLY A 35 -11.45 5.33 -3.00
CA GLY A 35 -11.32 4.74 -1.67
C GLY A 35 -12.65 4.67 -0.91
N VAL A 36 -13.55 5.62 -1.15
CA VAL A 36 -14.92 5.57 -0.60
C VAL A 36 -15.74 4.44 -1.23
N LEU A 37 -15.38 3.92 -2.40
CA LEU A 37 -16.13 2.83 -3.01
C LEU A 37 -15.76 1.48 -2.36
N PRO A 38 -16.74 0.72 -1.84
CA PRO A 38 -16.46 -0.56 -1.22
C PRO A 38 -15.73 -1.52 -2.15
N GLY A 39 -14.68 -2.16 -1.65
CA GLY A 39 -13.89 -3.15 -2.40
C GLY A 39 -12.88 -2.59 -3.40
N LEU A 40 -12.75 -1.25 -3.52
CA LEU A 40 -11.76 -0.63 -4.41
C LEU A 40 -10.63 0.02 -3.60
N GLY A 41 -9.51 -0.70 -3.48
CA GLY A 41 -8.32 -0.22 -2.80
C GLY A 41 -7.43 0.68 -3.69
N PRO A 42 -6.45 1.41 -3.11
CA PRO A 42 -5.44 2.17 -3.84
C PRO A 42 -4.71 1.39 -4.93
N ALA A 43 -4.42 0.10 -4.70
CA ALA A 43 -3.72 -0.72 -5.68
C ALA A 43 -4.48 -0.81 -7.01
N VAL A 44 -5.79 -1.00 -6.95
CA VAL A 44 -6.69 -0.98 -8.12
C VAL A 44 -6.60 0.35 -8.84
N THR A 45 -6.75 1.44 -8.08
CA THR A 45 -6.80 2.80 -8.64
C THR A 45 -5.50 3.17 -9.35
N VAL A 46 -4.35 2.92 -8.71
CA VAL A 46 -3.05 3.22 -9.30
C VAL A 46 -2.82 2.38 -10.55
N ALA A 47 -3.14 1.08 -10.52
CA ALA A 47 -2.98 0.20 -11.68
C ALA A 47 -3.84 0.64 -12.86
N MET A 48 -5.10 0.99 -12.62
CA MET A 48 -6.02 1.41 -13.69
C MET A 48 -5.68 2.76 -14.31
N LEU A 49 -5.08 3.66 -13.53
CA LEU A 49 -4.74 5.00 -13.99
C LEU A 49 -3.31 5.09 -14.55
N LEU A 50 -2.46 4.09 -14.32
CA LEU A 50 -1.10 4.04 -14.86
C LEU A 50 -1.01 4.27 -16.37
N PRO A 51 -1.83 3.60 -17.21
CA PRO A 51 -1.76 3.77 -18.66
C PRO A 51 -2.08 5.21 -19.11
N ILE A 52 -2.92 5.91 -18.35
CA ILE A 52 -3.42 7.25 -18.70
C ILE A 52 -2.35 8.31 -18.46
N THR A 53 -1.43 8.10 -17.52
CA THR A 53 -0.36 9.06 -17.22
C THR A 53 0.89 8.89 -18.08
N GLY A 54 0.93 7.95 -19.03
CA GLY A 54 2.14 7.66 -19.82
C GLY A 54 2.69 8.86 -20.59
N GLN A 55 1.86 9.85 -20.91
CA GLN A 55 2.26 11.09 -21.60
C GLN A 55 2.50 12.28 -20.65
N VAL A 56 2.28 12.10 -19.35
CA VAL A 56 2.43 13.12 -18.32
C VAL A 56 3.86 13.09 -17.77
N GLU A 57 4.43 14.26 -17.46
CA GLU A 57 5.78 14.37 -16.88
C GLU A 57 5.92 13.44 -15.65
N PRO A 58 7.06 12.71 -15.49
CA PRO A 58 7.25 11.78 -14.38
C PRO A 58 6.99 12.40 -13.00
N THR A 59 7.44 13.64 -12.77
CA THR A 59 7.23 14.34 -11.49
C THR A 59 5.74 14.51 -11.20
N ALA A 60 4.97 15.04 -12.16
CA ALA A 60 3.54 15.25 -12.04
C ALA A 60 2.78 13.92 -11.85
N SER A 61 3.18 12.89 -12.59
CA SER A 61 2.61 11.55 -12.48
C SER A 61 2.84 10.91 -11.11
N MET A 62 4.04 11.05 -10.54
CA MET A 62 4.33 10.55 -9.19
C MET A 62 3.55 11.31 -8.11
N ILE A 63 3.41 12.63 -8.27
CA ILE A 63 2.56 13.45 -7.39
C ILE A 63 1.09 12.99 -7.47
N PHE A 64 0.60 12.72 -8.68
CA PHE A 64 -0.74 12.21 -8.90
C PHE A 64 -0.97 10.84 -8.24
N PHE A 65 -0.06 9.88 -8.44
CA PHE A 65 -0.18 8.55 -7.84
C PHE A 65 -0.02 8.55 -6.32
N ALA A 66 0.85 9.40 -5.78
CA ALA A 66 0.90 9.63 -4.33
C ALA A 66 -0.43 10.20 -3.84
N GLY A 67 -0.99 11.22 -4.51
CA GLY A 67 -2.31 11.75 -4.19
C GLY A 67 -3.40 10.67 -4.19
N ILE A 68 -3.38 9.76 -5.16
CA ILE A 68 -4.29 8.61 -5.24
C ILE A 68 -4.11 7.69 -4.03
N TYR A 69 -2.88 7.30 -3.74
CA TYR A 69 -2.59 6.33 -2.67
C TYR A 69 -3.09 6.85 -1.32
N TYR A 70 -2.75 8.11 -0.99
CA TYR A 70 -3.15 8.72 0.26
C TYR A 70 -4.66 9.02 0.29
N GLY A 71 -5.20 9.56 -0.81
CA GLY A 71 -6.63 9.83 -0.92
C GLY A 71 -7.47 8.57 -0.72
N ALA A 72 -7.05 7.44 -1.28
CA ALA A 72 -7.74 6.17 -1.11
C ALA A 72 -7.70 5.67 0.35
N MET A 73 -6.62 5.93 1.09
CA MET A 73 -6.59 5.62 2.53
C MET A 73 -7.59 6.45 3.33
N TYR A 74 -7.71 7.75 3.05
CA TYR A 74 -8.70 8.61 3.69
C TYR A 74 -10.13 8.18 3.33
N GLY A 75 -10.36 7.91 2.04
CA GLY A 75 -11.66 7.49 1.53
C GLY A 75 -12.11 6.14 2.11
N GLY A 76 -11.20 5.18 2.20
CA GLY A 76 -11.47 3.82 2.70
C GLY A 76 -12.00 3.81 4.14
N SER A 77 -11.55 4.75 4.97
CA SER A 77 -12.02 4.89 6.35
C SER A 77 -13.47 5.37 6.42
N THR A 78 -13.93 6.18 5.45
CA THR A 78 -15.34 6.60 5.36
C THR A 78 -16.28 5.41 5.20
N THR A 79 -15.94 4.49 4.29
CA THR A 79 -16.73 3.28 3.99
C THR A 79 -16.67 2.27 5.12
N SER A 80 -15.49 2.12 5.73
CA SER A 80 -15.27 1.28 6.90
C SER A 80 -16.14 1.73 8.08
N ILE A 81 -16.19 3.04 8.34
CA ILE A 81 -16.95 3.65 9.44
C ILE A 81 -18.47 3.60 9.16
N LEU A 82 -18.93 3.84 7.94
CA LEU A 82 -20.37 3.97 7.67
C LEU A 82 -21.05 2.65 7.32
N LEU A 83 -20.34 1.73 6.66
CA LEU A 83 -20.89 0.52 6.07
C LEU A 83 -20.26 -0.78 6.58
N ASN A 84 -19.25 -0.72 7.47
CA ASN A 84 -18.50 -1.89 7.94
C ASN A 84 -17.95 -2.76 6.80
N THR A 85 -17.63 -2.13 5.66
CA THR A 85 -17.10 -2.80 4.47
C THR A 85 -15.71 -2.24 4.19
N PRO A 86 -14.68 -2.69 4.92
CA PRO A 86 -13.33 -2.19 4.75
C PRO A 86 -12.80 -2.55 3.36
N GLY A 87 -12.34 -1.53 2.62
CA GLY A 87 -11.69 -1.72 1.32
C GLY A 87 -10.23 -2.15 1.42
N GLU A 88 -9.62 -1.96 2.60
CA GLU A 88 -8.22 -2.24 2.87
C GLU A 88 -8.06 -2.88 4.24
N THR A 89 -7.05 -3.73 4.38
CA THR A 89 -6.90 -4.52 5.61
C THR A 89 -6.53 -3.66 6.82
N GLY A 90 -5.81 -2.55 6.61
CA GLY A 90 -5.48 -1.58 7.66
C GLY A 90 -6.69 -0.81 8.22
N THR A 91 -7.76 -0.62 7.45
CA THR A 91 -8.97 0.09 7.90
C THR A 91 -10.00 -0.82 8.57
N MET A 92 -9.77 -2.15 8.55
CA MET A 92 -10.62 -3.11 9.28
C MET A 92 -10.67 -2.81 10.77
N VAL A 93 -9.53 -2.43 11.36
CA VAL A 93 -9.44 -2.14 12.80
C VAL A 93 -10.21 -0.84 13.13
N THR A 94 -10.11 0.17 12.27
CA THR A 94 -10.90 1.40 12.37
C THR A 94 -12.40 1.09 12.31
N ALA A 95 -12.83 0.14 11.47
CA ALA A 95 -14.24 -0.27 11.38
C ALA A 95 -14.79 -0.85 12.70
N LEU A 96 -13.96 -1.56 13.49
CA LEU A 96 -14.39 -2.24 14.72
C LEU A 96 -15.07 -1.29 15.72
N GLU A 97 -14.57 -0.07 15.84
CA GLU A 97 -15.13 0.96 16.73
C GLU A 97 -15.85 2.06 15.95
N GLY A 98 -15.35 2.43 14.77
CA GLY A 98 -15.92 3.48 13.94
C GLY A 98 -17.34 3.17 13.49
N PHE A 99 -17.60 1.93 13.09
CA PHE A 99 -18.94 1.48 12.73
C PHE A 99 -19.90 1.50 13.91
N LYS A 100 -19.42 1.16 15.10
CA LYS A 100 -20.23 1.21 16.33
C LYS A 100 -20.56 2.65 16.71
N MET A 101 -19.59 3.57 16.61
CA MET A 101 -19.85 5.00 16.79
C MET A 101 -20.89 5.50 15.77
N ALA A 102 -20.78 5.11 14.50
CA ALA A 102 -21.74 5.48 13.47
C ALA A 102 -23.16 4.97 13.78
N LYS A 103 -23.30 3.71 14.21
CA LYS A 103 -24.57 3.11 14.61
C LYS A 103 -25.22 3.82 15.80
N ASN A 104 -24.42 4.39 16.70
CA ASN A 104 -24.87 5.16 17.86
C ASN A 104 -25.02 6.67 17.60
N GLY A 105 -25.16 7.08 16.33
CA GLY A 105 -25.40 8.48 15.96
C GLY A 105 -24.16 9.39 16.04
N ARG A 106 -22.96 8.81 16.28
CA ARG A 106 -21.67 9.51 16.36
C ARG A 106 -20.83 9.36 15.09
N ALA A 107 -21.46 9.12 13.95
CA ALA A 107 -20.78 8.99 12.65
C ALA A 107 -19.90 10.20 12.32
N GLY A 108 -20.39 11.41 12.58
CA GLY A 108 -19.65 12.65 12.32
C GLY A 108 -18.35 12.76 13.14
N ALA A 109 -18.37 12.35 14.41
CA ALA A 109 -17.18 12.35 15.27
C ALA A 109 -16.18 11.27 14.84
N ALA A 110 -16.66 10.08 14.45
CA ALA A 110 -15.82 9.00 13.93
C ALA A 110 -15.09 9.39 12.63
N LEU A 111 -15.82 10.02 11.68
CA LEU A 111 -15.24 10.51 10.43
C LEU A 111 -14.25 11.66 10.68
N ALA A 112 -14.60 12.59 11.58
CA ALA A 112 -13.73 13.70 11.92
C ALA A 112 -12.42 13.24 12.59
N THR A 113 -12.50 12.33 13.56
CA THR A 113 -11.29 11.83 14.24
C THR A 113 -10.41 11.01 13.30
N SER A 114 -11.02 10.30 12.35
CA SER A 114 -10.30 9.57 11.31
C SER A 114 -9.57 10.53 10.38
N ALA A 115 -10.26 11.50 9.76
CA ALA A 115 -9.64 12.44 8.83
C ALA A 115 -8.56 13.32 9.49
N ILE A 116 -8.79 13.81 10.71
CA ILE A 116 -7.79 14.59 11.46
C ILE A 116 -6.63 13.69 11.89
N GLY A 117 -6.90 12.47 12.33
CA GLY A 117 -5.87 11.49 12.68
C GLY A 117 -4.97 11.16 11.51
N SER A 118 -5.53 10.93 10.34
CA SER A 118 -4.79 10.73 9.09
C SER A 118 -3.92 11.94 8.74
N PHE A 119 -4.41 13.17 8.98
CA PHE A 119 -3.64 14.39 8.73
C PHE A 119 -2.49 14.56 9.71
N VAL A 120 -2.73 14.37 11.02
CA VAL A 120 -1.71 14.46 12.07
C VAL A 120 -0.64 13.40 11.84
N ALA A 121 -1.05 12.15 11.64
CA ALA A 121 -0.15 11.04 11.40
C ALA A 121 0.61 11.19 10.09
N GLY A 122 -0.07 11.57 9.01
CA GLY A 122 0.54 11.83 7.70
C GLY A 122 1.56 12.96 7.77
N THR A 123 1.27 14.05 8.48
CA THR A 123 2.20 15.18 8.64
C THR A 123 3.44 14.76 9.43
N ILE A 124 3.27 14.13 10.60
CA ILE A 124 4.39 13.67 11.42
C ILE A 124 5.22 12.61 10.66
N ALA A 125 4.55 11.64 10.03
CA ALA A 125 5.23 10.63 9.23
C ALA A 125 5.98 11.25 8.06
N THR A 126 5.42 12.25 7.37
CA THR A 126 6.13 12.95 6.29
C THR A 126 7.36 13.70 6.81
N ILE A 127 7.29 14.33 7.99
CA ILE A 127 8.47 14.92 8.65
C ILE A 127 9.52 13.84 8.93
N LEU A 128 9.11 12.69 9.45
CA LEU A 128 10.03 11.59 9.66
C LEU A 128 10.60 11.07 8.32
N VAL A 129 9.82 10.97 7.25
CA VAL A 129 10.32 10.62 5.91
C VAL A 129 11.37 11.62 5.43
N THR A 130 11.11 12.92 5.53
CA THR A 130 12.05 14.00 5.15
C THR A 130 13.40 13.86 5.86
N LEU A 131 13.40 13.44 7.13
CA LEU A 131 14.61 13.30 7.94
C LEU A 131 15.30 11.93 7.76
N PHE A 132 14.54 10.84 7.72
CA PHE A 132 15.05 9.47 7.70
C PHE A 132 15.36 8.95 6.31
N ALA A 133 14.67 9.40 5.25
CA ALA A 133 14.89 8.89 3.90
C ALA A 133 16.31 9.16 3.38
N PRO A 134 16.91 10.36 3.54
CA PRO A 134 18.31 10.57 3.14
C PRO A 134 19.29 9.68 3.92
N PHE A 135 19.07 9.53 5.24
CA PHE A 135 19.90 8.67 6.08
C PHE A 135 19.83 7.21 5.64
N LEU A 136 18.63 6.71 5.32
CA LEU A 136 18.47 5.35 4.82
C LEU A 136 19.07 5.18 3.43
N ALA A 137 18.98 6.19 2.55
CA ALA A 137 19.63 6.17 1.24
C ALA A 137 21.16 6.04 1.37
N GLU A 138 21.80 6.82 2.25
CA GLU A 138 23.24 6.73 2.50
C GLU A 138 23.66 5.36 3.05
N PHE A 139 22.83 4.77 3.91
CA PHE A 139 23.05 3.42 4.40
C PHE A 139 22.89 2.39 3.26
N ALA A 140 21.89 2.57 2.42
CA ALA A 140 21.56 1.67 1.33
C ALA A 140 22.65 1.61 0.25
N VAL A 141 23.36 2.72 -0.02
CA VAL A 141 24.52 2.74 -0.94
C VAL A 141 25.62 1.75 -0.51
N LYS A 142 25.70 1.41 0.79
CA LYS A 142 26.72 0.48 1.32
C LYS A 142 26.32 -0.99 1.17
N LEU A 143 25.08 -1.27 0.79
CA LEU A 143 24.57 -2.63 0.63
C LEU A 143 25.00 -3.21 -0.72
N GLY A 144 25.47 -4.46 -0.72
CA GLY A 144 25.79 -5.17 -1.95
C GLY A 144 24.69 -6.15 -2.36
N PRO A 145 24.91 -6.89 -3.47
CA PRO A 145 23.98 -7.90 -3.93
C PRO A 145 23.57 -8.94 -2.88
N PRO A 146 24.49 -9.46 -2.01
CA PRO A 146 24.09 -10.40 -0.96
C PRO A 146 23.06 -9.81 0.02
N GLU A 147 23.25 -8.57 0.45
CA GLU A 147 22.33 -7.88 1.36
C GLU A 147 20.99 -7.59 0.70
N TYR A 148 20.98 -7.14 -0.56
CA TYR A 148 19.75 -6.90 -1.32
C TYR A 148 18.92 -8.17 -1.51
N PHE A 149 19.57 -9.30 -1.84
CA PHE A 149 18.89 -10.58 -1.92
C PHE A 149 18.26 -10.96 -0.57
N CYS A 150 18.99 -10.81 0.54
CA CYS A 150 18.45 -11.10 1.88
C CYS A 150 17.32 -10.15 2.30
N LEU A 151 17.35 -8.88 1.89
CA LEU A 151 16.24 -7.95 2.10
C LEU A 151 14.99 -8.38 1.32
N MET A 152 15.16 -8.84 0.08
CA MET A 152 14.05 -9.38 -0.71
C MET A 152 13.52 -10.69 -0.12
N LEU A 153 14.38 -11.58 0.40
CA LEU A 153 13.95 -12.75 1.16
C LEU A 153 13.16 -12.37 2.41
N LEU A 154 13.59 -11.32 3.12
CA LEU A 154 12.84 -10.78 4.26
C LEU A 154 11.46 -10.28 3.80
N ALA A 155 11.39 -9.51 2.71
CA ALA A 155 10.11 -9.06 2.13
C ALA A 155 9.21 -10.22 1.71
N PHE A 156 9.75 -11.23 1.05
CA PHE A 156 9.02 -12.43 0.65
C PHE A 156 8.44 -13.18 1.83
N THR A 157 9.24 -13.42 2.86
CA THR A 157 8.82 -14.18 4.03
C THR A 157 7.80 -13.43 4.87
N THR A 158 7.96 -12.12 5.02
CA THR A 158 7.06 -11.29 5.83
C THR A 158 5.71 -11.08 5.12
N VAL A 159 5.71 -10.67 3.86
CA VAL A 159 4.48 -10.50 3.05
C VAL A 159 3.70 -11.82 2.98
N SER A 160 4.39 -12.95 2.81
CA SER A 160 3.74 -14.27 2.74
C SER A 160 3.29 -14.82 4.09
N ALA A 161 4.02 -14.54 5.17
CA ALA A 161 3.69 -15.07 6.49
C ALA A 161 2.67 -14.21 7.26
N VAL A 162 2.64 -12.91 7.00
CA VAL A 162 1.82 -11.93 7.75
C VAL A 162 0.47 -11.69 7.09
N LEU A 163 0.39 -11.60 5.76
CA LEU A 163 -0.83 -11.16 5.05
C LEU A 163 -1.87 -12.27 4.82
N GLY A 164 -1.62 -13.49 5.31
CA GLY A 164 -2.49 -14.64 5.09
C GLY A 164 -2.97 -15.26 6.39
N GLN A 165 -4.22 -15.78 6.40
CA GLN A 165 -4.70 -16.64 7.48
C GLN A 165 -3.83 -17.92 7.63
N SER A 166 -3.17 -18.31 6.54
CA SER A 166 -2.23 -19.43 6.48
C SER A 166 -0.95 -19.01 5.78
N THR A 167 0.18 -19.18 6.47
CA THR A 167 1.53 -18.98 5.91
C THR A 167 1.73 -19.81 4.63
N LEU A 168 1.14 -21.01 4.55
CA LEU A 168 1.27 -21.87 3.37
C LEU A 168 0.56 -21.26 2.14
N ARG A 169 -0.63 -20.68 2.34
CA ARG A 169 -1.36 -20.00 1.26
C ARG A 169 -0.60 -18.77 0.76
N GLY A 170 -0.04 -17.99 1.69
CA GLY A 170 0.80 -16.83 1.34
C GLY A 170 2.05 -17.21 0.56
N ILE A 171 2.79 -18.23 1.01
CA ILE A 171 3.98 -18.72 0.29
C ILE A 171 3.61 -19.27 -1.09
N THR A 172 2.50 -20.00 -1.21
CA THR A 172 2.05 -20.54 -2.51
C THR A 172 1.72 -19.40 -3.49
N ALA A 173 1.01 -18.38 -3.02
CA ALA A 173 0.72 -17.17 -3.81
C ALA A 173 2.00 -16.43 -4.21
N LEU A 174 3.00 -16.35 -3.31
CA LEU A 174 4.29 -15.78 -3.64
C LEU A 174 4.98 -16.56 -4.76
N PHE A 175 5.08 -17.88 -4.65
CA PHE A 175 5.72 -18.71 -5.69
C PHE A 175 4.99 -18.64 -7.03
N PHE A 176 3.66 -18.51 -7.01
CA PHE A 176 2.90 -18.22 -8.23
C PHE A 176 3.31 -16.87 -8.85
N GLY A 177 3.43 -15.82 -8.04
CA GLY A 177 3.95 -14.53 -8.48
C GLY A 177 5.38 -14.58 -9.02
N LEU A 178 6.29 -15.25 -8.30
CA LEU A 178 7.67 -15.47 -8.74
C LEU A 178 7.71 -16.18 -10.10
N ALA A 179 6.90 -17.23 -10.28
CA ALA A 179 6.83 -17.95 -11.55
C ALA A 179 6.37 -17.04 -12.70
N LEU A 180 5.37 -16.19 -12.49
CA LEU A 180 4.94 -15.21 -13.48
C LEU A 180 6.03 -14.17 -13.79
N GLY A 181 6.79 -13.73 -12.78
CA GLY A 181 7.84 -12.73 -12.94
C GLY A 181 9.02 -13.22 -13.77
N LEU A 182 9.29 -14.52 -13.75
CA LEU A 182 10.37 -15.14 -14.52
C LEU A 182 10.01 -15.40 -15.99
N VAL A 183 8.74 -15.24 -16.38
CA VAL A 183 8.32 -15.39 -17.78
C VAL A 183 8.86 -14.24 -18.61
N GLY A 184 9.53 -14.57 -19.72
CA GLY A 184 10.03 -13.61 -20.69
C GLY A 184 11.54 -13.65 -20.86
N MET A 185 12.11 -12.55 -21.33
CA MET A 185 13.55 -12.42 -21.58
C MET A 185 14.31 -12.16 -20.27
N ASP A 186 15.30 -13.00 -19.97
CA ASP A 186 16.19 -12.79 -18.82
C ASP A 186 17.09 -11.58 -19.05
N GLN A 187 17.03 -10.59 -18.17
CA GLN A 187 17.78 -9.34 -18.31
C GLN A 187 19.30 -9.52 -18.29
N ILE A 188 19.82 -10.60 -17.70
CA ILE A 188 21.27 -10.83 -17.59
C ILE A 188 21.82 -11.58 -18.80
N THR A 189 21.11 -12.60 -19.30
CA THR A 189 21.58 -13.49 -20.38
C THR A 189 20.95 -13.20 -21.73
N GLY A 190 19.86 -12.42 -21.79
CA GLY A 190 19.06 -12.21 -22.99
C GLY A 190 18.29 -13.45 -23.46
N GLN A 191 18.32 -14.54 -22.70
CA GLN A 191 17.65 -15.79 -23.06
C GLN A 191 16.16 -15.71 -22.74
N VAL A 192 15.33 -16.21 -23.66
CA VAL A 192 13.87 -16.31 -23.48
C VAL A 192 13.55 -17.52 -22.60
N ARG A 193 12.77 -17.32 -21.54
CA ARG A 193 12.43 -18.37 -20.56
C ARG A 193 10.93 -18.42 -20.31
N TYR A 194 10.40 -19.62 -20.14
CA TYR A 194 9.01 -19.90 -19.73
C TYR A 194 7.90 -19.27 -20.60
N THR A 195 8.18 -18.91 -21.85
CA THR A 195 7.18 -18.32 -22.77
C THR A 195 6.28 -19.35 -23.46
N GLY A 196 6.61 -20.65 -23.36
CA GLY A 196 5.86 -21.71 -24.02
C GLY A 196 5.82 -21.61 -25.56
N GLY A 197 6.72 -20.82 -26.16
CA GLY A 197 6.75 -20.56 -27.61
C GLY A 197 5.80 -19.45 -28.08
N ILE A 198 5.10 -18.77 -27.16
CA ILE A 198 4.23 -17.62 -27.46
C ILE A 198 5.09 -16.34 -27.48
N ILE A 199 5.02 -15.57 -28.57
CA ILE A 199 5.86 -14.39 -28.80
C ILE A 199 5.50 -13.28 -27.81
N GLU A 200 4.22 -13.11 -27.51
CA GLU A 200 3.70 -12.08 -26.60
C GLU A 200 4.26 -12.22 -25.17
N PHE A 201 4.67 -13.44 -24.77
CA PHE A 201 5.33 -13.65 -23.48
C PHE A 201 6.82 -13.30 -23.48
N MET A 202 7.44 -12.99 -24.62
CA MET A 202 8.86 -12.57 -24.66
C MET A 202 9.09 -11.27 -23.90
N ASP A 203 8.14 -10.34 -23.97
CA ASP A 203 8.15 -9.06 -23.24
C ASP A 203 7.76 -9.22 -21.75
N GLY A 204 7.57 -10.46 -21.31
CA GLY A 204 7.15 -10.83 -19.98
C GLY A 204 5.69 -10.47 -19.67
N VAL A 205 5.25 -10.92 -18.50
CA VAL A 205 3.91 -10.62 -17.99
C VAL A 205 3.93 -9.26 -17.31
N GLU A 206 3.19 -8.32 -17.89
CA GLU A 206 3.19 -6.93 -17.49
C GLU A 206 2.52 -6.74 -16.11
N VAL A 207 3.19 -6.01 -15.21
CA VAL A 207 2.77 -5.91 -13.80
C VAL A 207 1.41 -5.24 -13.65
N VAL A 208 1.14 -4.21 -14.44
CA VAL A 208 -0.12 -3.47 -14.39
C VAL A 208 -1.25 -4.36 -14.86
N LEU A 209 -1.07 -5.08 -15.97
CA LEU A 209 -2.01 -6.09 -16.44
C LEU A 209 -2.38 -7.10 -15.33
N VAL A 210 -1.39 -7.65 -14.62
CA VAL A 210 -1.63 -8.61 -13.53
C VAL A 210 -2.39 -7.93 -12.38
N ALA A 211 -2.01 -6.72 -11.99
CA ALA A 211 -2.69 -5.98 -10.95
C ALA A 211 -4.16 -5.65 -11.31
N VAL A 212 -4.42 -5.20 -12.54
CA VAL A 212 -5.77 -4.92 -13.04
C VAL A 212 -6.59 -6.21 -13.09
N GLY A 213 -6.03 -7.32 -13.57
CA GLY A 213 -6.69 -8.63 -13.58
C GLY A 213 -7.03 -9.14 -12.18
N LEU A 214 -6.04 -9.22 -11.29
CA LEU A 214 -6.16 -9.80 -9.95
C LEU A 214 -6.91 -8.94 -8.93
N PHE A 215 -6.96 -7.62 -9.11
CA PHE A 215 -7.69 -6.74 -8.20
C PHE A 215 -8.93 -6.13 -8.86
N ALA A 216 -8.81 -5.39 -9.97
CA ALA A 216 -9.93 -4.63 -10.52
C ALA A 216 -11.02 -5.54 -11.13
N VAL A 217 -10.62 -6.39 -12.09
CA VAL A 217 -11.55 -7.26 -12.82
C VAL A 217 -12.02 -8.40 -11.92
N THR A 218 -11.12 -8.96 -11.09
CA THR A 218 -11.47 -9.95 -10.07
C THR A 218 -12.53 -9.43 -9.12
N GLU A 219 -12.41 -8.20 -8.60
CA GLU A 219 -13.42 -7.61 -7.70
C GLU A 219 -14.79 -7.53 -8.39
N ALA A 220 -14.82 -7.05 -9.64
CA ALA A 220 -16.05 -6.95 -10.41
C ALA A 220 -16.70 -8.33 -10.63
N LEU A 221 -15.92 -9.33 -11.04
CA LEU A 221 -16.42 -10.69 -11.28
C LEU A 221 -16.87 -11.38 -9.98
N TYR A 222 -16.07 -11.27 -8.92
CA TYR A 222 -16.37 -11.89 -7.64
C TYR A 222 -17.67 -11.35 -7.05
N ASN A 223 -17.88 -10.03 -7.12
CA ASN A 223 -19.11 -9.42 -6.64
C ASN A 223 -20.32 -9.76 -7.50
N ALA A 224 -20.16 -9.89 -8.82
CA ALA A 224 -21.24 -10.37 -9.69
C ALA A 224 -21.64 -11.84 -9.39
N LEU A 225 -20.68 -12.68 -9.03
CA LEU A 225 -20.89 -14.12 -8.81
C LEU A 225 -21.38 -14.46 -7.40
N TYR A 226 -20.85 -13.78 -6.38
CA TYR A 226 -20.98 -14.19 -4.97
C TYR A 226 -21.63 -13.16 -4.07
N GLU A 227 -21.57 -11.87 -4.38
CA GLU A 227 -22.26 -10.86 -3.60
C GLU A 227 -23.70 -10.69 -4.11
N GLY A 228 -24.67 -11.20 -3.35
CA GLY A 228 -26.08 -10.93 -3.59
C GLY A 228 -26.43 -9.45 -3.41
N LYS A 229 -27.70 -9.10 -3.67
CA LYS A 229 -28.25 -7.77 -3.36
C LYS A 229 -28.24 -7.54 -1.84
N SER A 230 -27.15 -7.05 -1.27
CA SER A 230 -27.11 -6.62 0.12
C SER A 230 -27.61 -5.18 0.22
N ASP A 231 -28.78 -4.98 0.82
CA ASP A 231 -29.26 -3.66 1.24
C ASP A 231 -28.48 -3.22 2.48
N ALA A 232 -27.24 -2.79 2.28
CA ALA A 232 -26.47 -2.17 3.36
C ALA A 232 -27.11 -0.82 3.69
N SER A 233 -27.81 -0.74 4.84
CA SER A 233 -28.41 0.51 5.30
C SER A 233 -27.33 1.49 5.75
N LEU A 234 -27.16 2.59 5.03
CA LEU A 234 -26.26 3.68 5.42
C LEU A 234 -26.67 4.26 6.78
N ASN A 235 -25.73 4.30 7.73
CA ASN A 235 -25.95 5.00 9.00
C ASN A 235 -26.21 6.49 8.77
N LYS A 236 -27.16 7.07 9.50
CA LYS A 236 -27.47 8.52 9.39
C LYS A 236 -26.27 9.33 9.86
N MET A 237 -25.85 10.27 9.02
CA MET A 237 -24.72 11.15 9.29
C MET A 237 -25.19 12.45 9.94
N ASN A 238 -24.56 12.79 11.07
CA ASN A 238 -24.66 14.10 11.71
C ASN A 238 -23.49 15.00 11.27
N LYS A 239 -23.47 16.28 11.68
CA LYS A 239 -22.33 17.18 11.39
C LYS A 239 -21.01 16.54 11.84
N ALA A 240 -20.00 16.57 10.99
CA ALA A 240 -18.66 16.06 11.28
C ALA A 240 -17.93 16.99 12.26
N HIS A 241 -18.21 16.83 13.55
CA HIS A 241 -17.65 17.65 14.62
C HIS A 241 -17.30 16.79 15.83
N MET A 242 -16.18 17.12 16.48
CA MET A 242 -15.71 16.48 17.71
C MET A 242 -15.85 17.44 18.90
N THR A 243 -16.33 16.93 20.02
CA THR A 243 -16.40 17.64 21.31
C THR A 243 -15.00 17.89 21.89
N LYS A 244 -14.87 18.83 22.82
CA LYS A 244 -13.58 19.13 23.49
C LYS A 244 -12.97 17.91 24.18
N THR A 245 -13.81 17.05 24.77
CA THR A 245 -13.38 15.80 25.42
C THR A 245 -12.83 14.82 24.39
N GLU A 246 -13.52 14.67 23.25
CA GLU A 246 -13.08 13.81 22.15
C GLU A 246 -11.75 14.27 21.56
N TRP A 247 -11.52 15.57 21.44
CA TRP A 247 -10.22 16.14 21.06
C TRP A 247 -9.12 15.77 22.04
N LYS A 248 -9.35 15.98 23.35
CA LYS A 248 -8.37 15.67 24.40
C LYS A 248 -8.03 14.17 24.43
N ARG A 249 -9.00 13.30 24.19
CA ARG A 249 -8.84 11.84 24.11
C ARG A 249 -8.10 11.39 22.84
N SER A 250 -8.37 12.04 21.70
CA SER A 250 -7.81 11.64 20.40
C SER A 250 -6.36 12.08 20.20
N TRP A 251 -5.95 13.24 20.73
CA TRP A 251 -4.59 13.76 20.57
C TRP A 251 -3.49 12.76 20.97
N PRO A 252 -3.49 12.18 22.18
CA PRO A 252 -2.46 11.23 22.56
C PRO A 252 -2.57 9.90 21.78
N ALA A 253 -3.77 9.50 21.34
CA ALA A 253 -3.97 8.32 20.51
C ALA A 253 -3.38 8.51 19.10
N TRP A 254 -3.57 9.68 18.47
CA TRP A 254 -2.96 10.00 17.18
C TRP A 254 -1.43 9.95 17.23
N LEU A 255 -0.84 10.52 18.28
CA LEU A 255 0.61 10.50 18.46
C LEU A 255 1.14 9.07 18.65
N ARG A 256 0.56 8.30 19.58
CA ARG A 256 0.96 6.90 19.82
C ARG A 256 0.78 6.05 18.57
N GLY A 257 -0.37 6.15 17.91
CA GLY A 257 -0.67 5.46 16.66
C GLY A 257 0.39 5.77 15.60
N THR A 258 0.78 7.03 15.44
CA THR A 258 1.84 7.43 14.48
C THR A 258 3.18 6.77 14.78
N PHE A 259 3.64 6.80 16.04
CA PHE A 259 4.91 6.18 16.42
C PHE A 259 4.89 4.64 16.40
N ILE A 260 3.70 4.04 16.56
CA ILE A 260 3.51 2.59 16.35
C ILE A 260 3.53 2.27 14.85
N GLY A 261 2.89 3.08 14.01
CA GLY A 261 2.73 2.82 12.58
C GLY A 261 3.98 3.05 11.74
N PHE A 262 4.67 4.17 11.96
CA PHE A 262 5.80 4.60 11.13
C PHE A 262 6.90 3.52 10.97
N PRO A 263 7.39 2.86 12.04
CA PRO A 263 8.44 1.85 11.89
C PRO A 263 8.02 0.63 11.07
N PHE A 264 6.74 0.25 11.10
CA PHE A 264 6.28 -0.90 10.33
C PHE A 264 6.29 -0.61 8.84
N GLY A 265 5.98 0.62 8.44
CA GLY A 265 6.03 1.01 7.02
C GLY A 265 7.46 1.14 6.47
N THR A 266 8.45 1.48 7.31
CA THR A 266 9.85 1.59 6.87
C THR A 266 10.55 0.25 6.73
N ILE A 267 10.10 -0.77 7.46
CA ILE A 267 10.66 -2.11 7.37
C ILE A 267 10.00 -2.83 6.19
N PRO A 268 10.75 -3.58 5.35
CA PRO A 268 10.23 -4.49 4.32
C PRO A 268 9.40 -5.67 4.86
N ALA A 269 8.61 -5.45 5.90
CA ALA A 269 7.91 -6.47 6.68
C ALA A 269 6.56 -6.03 7.26
N GLY A 270 6.21 -4.74 7.22
CA GLY A 270 5.01 -4.23 7.86
C GLY A 270 4.01 -3.67 6.87
N GLY A 271 3.03 -4.48 6.47
CA GLY A 271 1.75 -3.92 6.03
C GLY A 271 1.10 -3.13 7.17
N SER A 272 0.04 -2.37 6.89
CA SER A 272 -0.62 -1.56 7.92
C SER A 272 -1.45 -2.37 8.92
N GLU A 273 -1.62 -3.67 8.71
CA GLU A 273 -2.44 -4.57 9.55
C GLU A 273 -1.88 -4.73 10.97
N ILE A 274 -0.63 -5.17 11.11
CA ILE A 274 -0.01 -5.35 12.44
C ILE A 274 0.00 -4.05 13.25
N PRO A 275 0.48 -2.89 12.72
CA PRO A 275 0.53 -1.67 13.52
C PRO A 275 -0.86 -1.14 13.90
N THR A 276 -1.88 -1.34 13.07
CA THR A 276 -3.26 -0.93 13.39
C THR A 276 -3.84 -1.77 14.53
N PHE A 277 -3.67 -3.09 14.49
CA PHE A 277 -4.08 -3.98 15.59
C PHE A 277 -3.29 -3.70 16.87
N LEU A 278 -1.97 -3.49 16.78
CA LEU A 278 -1.13 -3.16 17.92
C LEU A 278 -1.54 -1.82 18.54
N SER A 279 -1.85 -0.82 17.71
CA SER A 279 -2.38 0.47 18.18
C SER A 279 -3.71 0.27 18.89
N TYR A 280 -4.66 -0.47 18.31
CA TYR A 280 -5.95 -0.76 18.96
C TYR A 280 -5.80 -1.45 20.32
N ALA A 281 -4.95 -2.48 20.40
CA ALA A 281 -4.68 -3.18 21.65
C ALA A 281 -4.05 -2.26 22.70
N THR A 282 -3.14 -1.37 22.27
CA THR A 282 -2.49 -0.39 23.12
C THR A 282 -3.48 0.65 23.64
N GLU A 283 -4.31 1.22 22.76
CA GLU A 283 -5.33 2.20 23.13
C GLU A 283 -6.36 1.59 24.09
N ARG A 284 -6.82 0.36 23.85
CA ARG A 284 -7.72 -0.35 24.76
C ARG A 284 -7.09 -0.63 26.13
N LYS A 285 -5.77 -0.89 26.16
CA LYS A 285 -5.03 -1.13 27.41
C LYS A 285 -4.85 0.15 28.22
N LEU A 286 -4.52 1.26 27.55
CA LEU A 286 -4.22 2.57 28.16
C LEU A 286 -5.47 3.41 28.44
N ALA A 287 -6.61 3.08 27.84
CA ALA A 287 -7.86 3.79 28.07
C ALA A 287 -8.24 3.83 29.55
N ASP A 288 -8.70 4.99 30.02
CA ASP A 288 -9.20 5.16 31.38
C ASP A 288 -10.33 4.17 31.66
N PRO A 289 -10.47 3.67 32.91
CA PRO A 289 -11.48 2.66 33.26
C PRO A 289 -12.92 3.04 32.89
N GLU A 290 -13.23 4.35 32.87
CA GLU A 290 -14.52 4.89 32.46
C GLU A 290 -14.78 4.66 30.95
N TYR A 291 -13.82 5.03 30.11
CA TYR A 291 -13.92 4.94 28.64
C TYR A 291 -13.66 3.54 28.10
N LYS A 292 -12.99 2.68 28.87
CA LYS A 292 -12.71 1.29 28.50
C LYS A 292 -13.97 0.47 28.24
N LYS A 293 -15.12 0.88 28.79
CA LYS A 293 -16.44 0.26 28.57
C LYS A 293 -17.02 0.58 27.19
N GLU A 294 -16.61 1.67 26.55
CA GLU A 294 -17.06 2.07 25.19
C GLU A 294 -16.50 1.14 24.12
N PHE A 295 -15.29 0.61 24.34
CA PHE A 295 -14.63 -0.31 23.41
C PHE A 295 -15.49 -1.53 23.19
N GLY A 296 -15.77 -1.82 21.92
CA GLY A 296 -16.54 -2.98 21.54
C GLY A 296 -18.06 -2.83 21.66
N THR A 297 -18.56 -1.78 22.34
CA THR A 297 -20.00 -1.57 22.61
C THR A 297 -20.53 -0.37 21.83
N THR A 298 -20.37 0.85 22.36
CA THR A 298 -20.83 2.09 21.77
C THR A 298 -19.86 2.66 20.75
N GLY A 299 -18.61 2.20 20.77
CA GLY A 299 -17.52 2.70 19.94
C GLY A 299 -16.67 3.71 20.69
N ALA A 300 -15.42 3.33 20.99
CA ALA A 300 -14.45 4.24 21.64
C ALA A 300 -13.71 5.09 20.60
N ILE A 301 -13.52 6.38 20.89
CA ILE A 301 -12.88 7.30 19.94
C ILE A 301 -11.39 7.01 19.78
N GLU A 302 -10.71 6.60 20.84
CA GLU A 302 -9.30 6.20 20.83
C GLU A 302 -9.07 4.96 19.97
N GLY A 303 -10.05 4.06 19.96
CA GLY A 303 -10.05 2.86 19.12
C GLY A 303 -10.28 3.13 17.63
N VAL A 304 -10.56 4.38 17.23
CA VAL A 304 -10.51 4.84 15.84
C VAL A 304 -9.29 5.73 15.62
N ALA A 305 -9.05 6.70 16.50
CA ALA A 305 -7.96 7.66 16.39
C ALA A 305 -6.58 6.98 16.31
N GLY A 306 -6.29 6.03 17.20
CA GLY A 306 -5.00 5.34 17.24
C GLY A 306 -4.76 4.48 16.00
N PRO A 307 -5.64 3.50 15.70
CA PRO A 307 -5.49 2.64 14.53
C PRO A 307 -5.42 3.44 13.23
N GLU A 308 -6.25 4.48 13.07
CA GLU A 308 -6.22 5.30 11.85
C GLU A 308 -4.88 6.04 11.68
N ALA A 309 -4.35 6.60 12.77
CA ALA A 309 -3.03 7.23 12.75
C ALA A 309 -1.93 6.21 12.45
N ALA A 310 -2.00 5.00 13.01
CA ALA A 310 -1.04 3.94 12.72
C ALA A 310 -1.09 3.49 11.24
N ASN A 311 -2.28 3.36 10.67
CA ASN A 311 -2.48 3.03 9.26
C ASN A 311 -1.82 4.07 8.35
N ASN A 312 -2.17 5.35 8.54
CA ASN A 312 -1.69 6.42 7.67
C ASN A 312 -0.18 6.70 7.85
N ALA A 313 0.35 6.52 9.06
CA ALA A 313 1.79 6.62 9.31
C ALA A 313 2.57 5.48 8.63
N ALA A 314 2.07 4.24 8.67
CA ALA A 314 2.68 3.10 8.00
C ALA A 314 2.64 3.25 6.47
N VAL A 315 1.51 3.70 5.92
CA VAL A 315 1.38 4.00 4.49
C VAL A 315 2.36 5.08 4.06
N THR A 316 2.49 6.16 4.83
CA THR A 316 3.46 7.23 4.53
C THR A 316 4.90 6.72 4.57
N ALA A 317 5.21 5.91 5.58
CA ALA A 317 6.54 5.33 5.76
C ALA A 317 6.91 4.33 4.66
N THR A 318 5.93 3.70 3.99
CA THR A 318 6.15 2.74 2.89
C THR A 318 6.92 3.36 1.71
N LEU A 319 6.80 4.68 1.50
CA LEU A 319 7.56 5.37 0.46
C LEU A 319 9.07 5.40 0.75
N VAL A 320 9.49 5.28 2.01
CA VAL A 320 10.91 5.32 2.39
C VAL A 320 11.68 4.13 1.77
N PRO A 321 11.38 2.85 2.08
CA PRO A 321 12.07 1.72 1.47
C PRO A 321 11.80 1.62 -0.04
N LEU A 322 10.63 2.05 -0.51
CA LEU A 322 10.34 2.12 -1.94
C LEU A 322 11.35 3.02 -2.68
N LEU A 323 11.52 4.27 -2.22
CA LEU A 323 12.38 5.24 -2.90
C LEU A 323 13.87 4.99 -2.64
N THR A 324 14.23 4.54 -1.44
CA THR A 324 15.64 4.39 -1.00
C THR A 324 16.23 3.01 -1.29
N LEU A 325 15.44 1.94 -1.17
CA LEU A 325 15.89 0.56 -1.38
C LEU A 325 15.37 -0.01 -2.70
N GLY A 326 14.33 0.58 -3.31
CA GLY A 326 13.66 -0.04 -4.46
C GLY A 326 12.90 -1.32 -4.07
N ILE A 327 12.55 -1.46 -2.79
CA ILE A 327 11.83 -2.64 -2.27
C ILE A 327 10.45 -2.20 -1.81
N PRO A 328 9.38 -2.65 -2.49
CA PRO A 328 8.02 -2.31 -2.09
C PRO A 328 7.61 -3.13 -0.86
N THR A 329 6.90 -2.49 0.06
CA THR A 329 6.41 -3.13 1.29
C THR A 329 4.89 -3.36 1.28
N SER A 330 4.22 -2.89 0.23
CA SER A 330 2.79 -3.07 -0.02
C SER A 330 2.53 -3.29 -1.51
N VAL A 331 1.33 -3.78 -1.86
CA VAL A 331 0.92 -3.95 -3.27
C VAL A 331 0.92 -2.63 -4.01
N THR A 332 0.38 -1.57 -3.41
CA THR A 332 0.37 -0.24 -4.03
C THR A 332 1.79 0.27 -4.24
N ALA A 333 2.69 0.09 -3.27
CA ALA A 333 4.09 0.44 -3.44
C ALA A 333 4.77 -0.35 -4.57
N ALA A 334 4.38 -1.62 -4.75
CA ALA A 334 4.87 -2.47 -5.82
C ALA A 334 4.45 -1.91 -7.19
N ILE A 335 3.19 -1.50 -7.33
CA ILE A 335 2.69 -0.86 -8.56
C ILE A 335 3.35 0.50 -8.77
N LEU A 336 3.58 1.30 -7.72
CA LEU A 336 4.33 2.56 -7.80
C LEU A 336 5.80 2.34 -8.21
N LEU A 337 6.43 1.25 -7.78
CA LEU A 337 7.77 0.88 -8.24
C LEU A 337 7.78 0.59 -9.74
N SER A 338 6.80 -0.19 -10.21
CA SER A 338 6.61 -0.46 -11.63
C SER A 338 6.30 0.83 -12.41
N ALA A 339 5.54 1.76 -11.83
CA ALA A 339 5.29 3.08 -12.40
C ALA A 339 6.61 3.83 -12.66
N LEU A 340 7.48 3.94 -11.65
CA LEU A 340 8.78 4.57 -11.78
C LEU A 340 9.62 3.92 -12.89
N GLN A 341 9.65 2.59 -12.94
CA GLN A 341 10.37 1.83 -13.97
C GLN A 341 9.83 2.10 -15.38
N ASN A 342 8.51 2.23 -15.55
CA ASN A 342 7.89 2.60 -16.83
C ASN A 342 8.33 3.99 -17.33
N TYR A 343 8.64 4.92 -16.41
CA TYR A 343 9.23 6.22 -16.74
C TYR A 343 10.77 6.18 -16.90
N GLY A 344 11.38 4.98 -16.86
CA GLY A 344 12.84 4.82 -16.91
C GLY A 344 13.55 5.24 -15.63
N ILE A 345 12.82 5.37 -14.51
CA ILE A 345 13.35 5.78 -13.22
C ILE A 345 13.57 4.54 -12.35
N ASN A 346 14.83 4.26 -12.06
CA ASN A 346 15.19 3.16 -11.16
C ASN A 346 15.18 3.66 -9.71
N ALA A 347 14.23 3.14 -8.92
CA ALA A 347 14.22 3.39 -7.48
C ALA A 347 15.40 2.69 -6.80
N GLY A 348 15.87 3.25 -5.69
CA GLY A 348 17.03 2.75 -4.97
C GLY A 348 17.96 3.86 -4.48
N PRO A 349 19.16 3.51 -3.99
CA PRO A 349 20.02 4.46 -3.28
C PRO A 349 20.49 5.62 -4.17
N GLN A 350 20.64 5.34 -5.47
CA GLN A 350 21.07 6.32 -6.46
C GLN A 350 19.96 7.31 -6.84
N LEU A 351 18.69 7.02 -6.54
CA LEU A 351 17.56 7.88 -6.94
C LEU A 351 17.70 9.30 -6.38
N PHE A 352 18.21 9.44 -5.15
CA PHE A 352 18.48 10.73 -4.51
C PHE A 352 19.63 11.51 -5.17
N GLN A 353 20.48 10.84 -5.97
CA GLN A 353 21.57 11.45 -6.72
C GLN A 353 21.14 11.76 -8.15
N THR A 354 20.51 10.81 -8.84
CA THR A 354 20.14 10.91 -10.26
C THR A 354 18.85 11.69 -10.50
N SER A 355 17.93 11.67 -9.55
CA SER A 355 16.58 12.23 -9.69
C SER A 355 16.15 12.98 -8.42
N SER A 356 17.10 13.66 -7.78
CA SER A 356 16.89 14.42 -6.53
C SER A 356 15.67 15.33 -6.58
N ALA A 357 15.53 16.13 -7.65
CA ALA A 357 14.42 17.06 -7.83
C ALA A 357 13.05 16.35 -7.78
N LEU A 358 12.93 15.18 -8.41
CA LEU A 358 11.69 14.39 -8.40
C LEU A 358 11.39 13.85 -7.01
N VAL A 359 12.39 13.31 -6.32
CA VAL A 359 12.22 12.75 -4.97
C VAL A 359 11.77 13.82 -3.99
N TRP A 360 12.42 14.99 -4.01
CA TRP A 360 12.08 16.08 -3.11
C TRP A 360 10.75 16.75 -3.49
N ALA A 361 10.40 16.82 -4.79
CA ALA A 361 9.07 17.25 -5.22
C ALA A 361 7.98 16.29 -4.75
N LEU A 362 8.25 14.97 -4.79
CA LEU A 362 7.35 13.95 -4.26
C LEU A 362 7.18 14.09 -2.75
N ILE A 363 8.27 14.21 -1.98
CA ILE A 363 8.20 14.43 -0.53
C ILE A 363 7.43 15.73 -0.20
N ALA A 364 7.71 16.82 -0.91
CA ALA A 364 7.00 18.09 -0.73
C ALA A 364 5.51 17.97 -1.05
N SER A 365 5.16 17.20 -2.09
CA SER A 365 3.76 16.97 -2.45
C SER A 365 3.00 16.16 -1.40
N LEU A 366 3.66 15.35 -0.56
CA LEU A 366 3.02 14.69 0.58
C LEU A 366 2.52 15.69 1.62
N TYR A 367 3.26 16.77 1.88
CA TYR A 367 2.81 17.84 2.77
C TYR A 367 1.59 18.57 2.19
N ILE A 368 1.69 18.95 0.92
CA ILE A 368 0.61 19.65 0.21
C ILE A 368 -0.63 18.76 0.14
N GLY A 369 -0.44 17.50 -0.24
CA GLY A 369 -1.48 16.49 -0.38
C GLY A 369 -2.20 16.21 0.94
N ASN A 370 -1.48 16.12 2.07
CA ASN A 370 -2.11 15.98 3.38
C ASN A 370 -3.06 17.13 3.70
N VAL A 371 -2.67 18.38 3.41
CA VAL A 371 -3.54 19.55 3.60
C VAL A 371 -4.74 19.49 2.64
N MET A 372 -4.50 19.18 1.36
CA MET A 372 -5.57 19.01 0.37
C MET A 372 -6.57 17.93 0.79
N LEU A 373 -6.09 16.78 1.28
CA LEU A 373 -6.92 15.68 1.72
C LEU A 373 -7.74 16.03 2.96
N LEU A 374 -7.19 16.79 3.91
CA LEU A 374 -7.95 17.28 5.05
C LEU A 374 -9.12 18.18 4.59
N VAL A 375 -8.86 19.08 3.63
CA VAL A 375 -9.88 19.98 3.05
C VAL A 375 -10.90 19.22 2.20
N LEU A 376 -10.48 18.20 1.46
CA LEU A 376 -11.40 17.37 0.67
C LEU A 376 -12.23 16.45 1.55
N ASN A 377 -11.67 15.88 2.62
CA ASN A 377 -12.37 14.88 3.42
C ASN A 377 -13.29 15.51 4.46
N LEU A 378 -12.86 16.50 5.25
CA LEU A 378 -13.71 17.06 6.32
C LEU A 378 -14.92 17.86 5.78
N PRO A 379 -14.74 18.97 5.02
CA PRO A 379 -15.83 19.71 4.40
C PRO A 379 -16.70 18.89 3.44
N MET A 380 -16.11 18.02 2.61
CA MET A 380 -16.82 17.32 1.55
C MET A 380 -17.27 15.90 1.92
N VAL A 381 -17.20 15.49 3.20
CA VAL A 381 -17.78 14.23 3.71
C VAL A 381 -19.20 14.00 3.17
N GLY A 382 -20.03 15.05 3.09
CA GLY A 382 -21.39 14.96 2.53
C GLY A 382 -21.45 14.50 1.08
N LEU A 383 -20.47 14.87 0.26
CA LEU A 383 -20.32 14.44 -1.13
C LEU A 383 -19.90 12.97 -1.20
N TRP A 384 -18.90 12.58 -0.41
CA TRP A 384 -18.40 11.21 -0.35
C TRP A 384 -19.48 10.22 0.10
N VAL A 385 -20.30 10.59 1.08
CA VAL A 385 -21.44 9.77 1.51
C VAL A 385 -22.52 9.61 0.43
N LYS A 386 -22.69 10.60 -0.47
CA LYS A 386 -23.58 10.44 -1.63
C LYS A 386 -23.00 9.47 -2.65
N LEU A 387 -21.68 9.42 -2.77
CA LEU A 387 -20.97 8.50 -3.68
C LEU A 387 -21.21 7.03 -3.27
N LEU A 388 -21.33 6.74 -1.97
CA LEU A 388 -21.75 5.43 -1.44
C LEU A 388 -23.15 4.96 -1.91
N LYS A 389 -23.98 5.87 -2.43
CA LYS A 389 -25.32 5.55 -2.95
C LYS A 389 -25.31 5.14 -4.42
N ILE A 390 -24.16 5.20 -5.10
CA ILE A 390 -24.03 4.75 -6.48
C ILE A 390 -24.29 3.24 -6.52
N PRO A 391 -25.22 2.76 -7.38
CA PRO A 391 -25.49 1.33 -7.48
C PRO A 391 -24.23 0.55 -7.90
N LYS A 392 -24.04 -0.64 -7.34
CA LYS A 392 -22.86 -1.49 -7.63
C LYS A 392 -22.70 -1.83 -9.12
N ALA A 393 -23.79 -2.09 -9.83
CA ALA A 393 -23.76 -2.51 -11.24
C ALA A 393 -23.08 -1.49 -12.20
N PRO A 394 -23.52 -0.21 -12.28
CA PRO A 394 -22.85 0.79 -13.13
C PRO A 394 -21.41 1.05 -12.71
N LEU A 395 -21.09 0.91 -11.42
CA LEU A 395 -19.72 1.06 -10.93
C LEU A 395 -18.80 -0.03 -11.51
N TYR A 396 -19.17 -1.30 -11.37
CA TYR A 396 -18.38 -2.41 -11.92
C TYR A 396 -18.32 -2.39 -13.45
N ALA A 397 -19.41 -1.98 -14.12
CA ALA A 397 -19.39 -1.76 -15.57
C ALA A 397 -18.34 -0.71 -15.96
N GLY A 398 -18.28 0.41 -15.25
CA GLY A 398 -17.25 1.44 -15.46
C GLY A 398 -15.84 0.90 -15.23
N ILE A 399 -15.62 0.13 -14.16
CA ILE A 399 -14.32 -0.48 -13.86
C ILE A 399 -13.87 -1.40 -15.00
N LEU A 400 -14.75 -2.26 -15.50
CA LEU A 400 -14.43 -3.18 -16.59
C LEU A 400 -14.09 -2.42 -17.90
N ILE A 401 -14.80 -1.32 -18.19
CA ILE A 401 -14.49 -0.46 -19.34
C ILE A 401 -13.10 0.15 -19.17
N PHE A 402 -12.82 0.79 -18.04
CA PHE A 402 -11.52 1.43 -17.79
C PHE A 402 -10.38 0.41 -17.74
N ALA A 403 -10.58 -0.77 -17.16
CA ALA A 403 -9.60 -1.85 -17.14
C ALA A 403 -9.27 -2.33 -18.56
N THR A 404 -10.29 -2.56 -19.39
CA THR A 404 -10.11 -3.02 -20.77
C THR A 404 -9.41 -1.96 -21.62
N VAL A 405 -9.85 -0.69 -21.53
CA VAL A 405 -9.23 0.42 -22.25
C VAL A 405 -7.80 0.66 -21.76
N GLY A 406 -7.56 0.58 -20.44
CA GLY A 406 -6.25 0.76 -19.83
C GLY A 406 -5.25 -0.27 -20.31
N VAL A 407 -5.56 -1.57 -20.18
CA VAL A 407 -4.66 -2.67 -20.60
C VAL A 407 -4.44 -2.65 -22.11
N TYR A 408 -5.49 -2.45 -22.91
CA TYR A 408 -5.33 -2.34 -24.36
C TYR A 408 -4.49 -1.12 -24.77
N GLY A 409 -4.61 0.00 -24.05
CA GLY A 409 -3.87 1.22 -24.33
C GLY A 409 -2.36 1.11 -24.14
N MET A 410 -1.87 0.13 -23.36
CA MET A 410 -0.43 -0.01 -23.07
C MET A 410 0.35 -0.64 -24.21
N ARG A 411 -0.07 -1.81 -24.69
CA ARG A 411 0.62 -2.59 -25.72
C ARG A 411 -0.18 -2.77 -27.01
N GLN A 412 -1.41 -2.25 -27.07
CA GLN A 412 -2.35 -2.47 -28.19
C GLN A 412 -2.53 -3.95 -28.54
N SER A 413 -2.47 -4.81 -27.51
CA SER A 413 -2.46 -6.27 -27.64
C SER A 413 -3.80 -6.85 -27.21
N SER A 414 -4.43 -7.62 -28.09
CA SER A 414 -5.62 -8.41 -27.72
C SER A 414 -5.26 -9.58 -26.81
N PHE A 415 -4.06 -10.14 -26.94
CA PHE A 415 -3.58 -11.21 -26.07
C PHE A 415 -3.58 -10.78 -24.60
N ASP A 416 -3.13 -9.55 -24.33
CA ASP A 416 -3.08 -8.97 -22.99
C ASP A 416 -4.49 -8.84 -22.37
N LEU A 417 -5.51 -8.58 -23.18
CA LEU A 417 -6.90 -8.57 -22.72
C LEU A 417 -7.36 -9.96 -22.28
N PHE A 418 -7.10 -10.99 -23.10
CA PHE A 418 -7.44 -12.37 -22.73
C PHE A 418 -6.66 -12.83 -21.50
N LEU A 419 -5.38 -12.47 -21.40
CA LEU A 419 -4.55 -12.76 -20.25
C LEU A 419 -5.09 -12.06 -18.98
N MET A 420 -5.49 -10.79 -19.08
CA MET A 420 -6.11 -10.04 -17.98
C MET A 420 -7.38 -10.75 -17.47
N PHE A 421 -8.28 -11.16 -18.37
CA PHE A 421 -9.49 -11.89 -17.98
C PHE A 421 -9.16 -13.29 -17.42
N GLY A 422 -8.18 -14.00 -17.98
CA GLY A 422 -7.71 -15.28 -17.46
C GLY A 422 -7.15 -15.15 -16.04
N LEU A 423 -6.32 -14.14 -15.80
CA LEU A 423 -5.81 -13.80 -14.47
C LEU A 423 -6.92 -13.37 -13.53
N ALA A 424 -7.95 -12.68 -14.02
CA ALA A 424 -9.11 -12.34 -13.20
C ALA A 424 -9.87 -13.58 -12.71
N LEU A 425 -10.01 -14.62 -13.56
CA LEU A 425 -10.57 -15.91 -13.14
C LEU A 425 -9.69 -16.60 -12.09
N VAL A 426 -8.37 -16.54 -12.25
CA VAL A 426 -7.41 -17.01 -11.24
C VAL A 426 -7.59 -16.22 -9.93
N GLY A 427 -7.73 -14.90 -9.99
CA GLY A 427 -7.98 -14.05 -8.83
C GLY A 427 -9.28 -14.40 -8.11
N VAL A 428 -10.35 -14.69 -8.85
CA VAL A 428 -11.62 -15.17 -8.28
C VAL A 428 -11.41 -16.49 -7.53
N ALA A 429 -10.64 -17.42 -8.11
CA ALA A 429 -10.29 -18.68 -7.44
C ALA A 429 -9.43 -18.46 -6.19
N LEU A 430 -8.37 -17.64 -6.27
CA LEU A 430 -7.51 -17.30 -5.14
C LEU A 430 -8.34 -16.72 -3.98
N ARG A 431 -9.20 -15.74 -4.26
CA ARG A 431 -10.09 -15.15 -3.26
C ARG A 431 -11.07 -16.17 -2.68
N ARG A 432 -11.65 -17.03 -3.52
CA ARG A 432 -12.60 -18.07 -3.09
C ARG A 432 -11.98 -19.09 -2.12
N PHE A 433 -10.68 -19.35 -2.23
CA PHE A 433 -9.93 -20.28 -1.37
C PHE A 433 -9.04 -19.56 -0.33
N ASP A 434 -9.27 -18.27 -0.10
CA ASP A 434 -8.52 -17.37 0.78
C ASP A 434 -6.98 -17.40 0.59
N PHE A 435 -6.54 -17.50 -0.66
CA PHE A 435 -5.15 -17.20 -1.01
C PHE A 435 -4.98 -15.68 -1.14
N PRO A 436 -4.01 -15.08 -0.42
CA PRO A 436 -3.78 -13.65 -0.53
C PRO A 436 -3.20 -13.32 -1.91
N THR A 437 -3.74 -12.30 -2.58
CA THR A 437 -3.25 -11.82 -3.88
C THR A 437 -2.02 -10.92 -3.76
N ALA A 438 -1.83 -10.27 -2.60
CA ALA A 438 -0.70 -9.38 -2.37
C ALA A 438 0.68 -10.04 -2.58
N PRO A 439 0.96 -11.26 -2.06
CA PRO A 439 2.22 -11.96 -2.36
C PRO A 439 2.44 -12.25 -3.84
N VAL A 440 1.38 -12.38 -4.66
CA VAL A 440 1.52 -12.62 -6.11
C VAL A 440 2.19 -11.42 -6.78
N ILE A 441 1.73 -10.19 -6.51
CA ILE A 441 2.34 -8.98 -7.09
C ILE A 441 3.76 -8.76 -6.56
N VAL A 442 3.97 -8.99 -5.26
CA VAL A 442 5.31 -8.85 -4.67
C VAL A 442 6.27 -9.85 -5.32
N GLY A 443 5.86 -11.11 -5.50
CA GLY A 443 6.66 -12.12 -6.21
C GLY A 443 6.91 -11.75 -7.67
N LEU A 444 5.90 -11.24 -8.37
CA LEU A 444 6.01 -10.81 -9.77
C LEU A 444 7.08 -9.72 -9.96
N ILE A 445 7.11 -8.73 -9.06
CA ILE A 445 8.03 -7.58 -9.19
C ILE A 445 9.41 -7.88 -8.58
N LEU A 446 9.45 -8.39 -7.35
CA LEU A 446 10.71 -8.62 -6.65
C LEU A 446 11.38 -9.93 -7.08
N GLY A 447 10.69 -10.87 -7.71
CA GLY A 447 11.25 -12.15 -8.14
C GLY A 447 12.44 -12.01 -9.10
N PRO A 448 12.28 -11.32 -10.24
CA PRO A 448 13.38 -11.08 -11.17
C PRO A 448 14.54 -10.32 -10.52
N LEU A 449 14.23 -9.33 -9.67
CA LEU A 449 15.23 -8.59 -8.92
C LEU A 449 15.98 -9.48 -7.93
N ALA A 450 15.29 -10.38 -7.24
CA ALA A 450 15.89 -11.33 -6.31
C ALA A 450 16.76 -12.35 -7.04
N GLU A 451 16.33 -12.87 -8.20
CA GLU A 451 17.17 -13.73 -9.04
C GLU A 451 18.45 -12.99 -9.45
N ALA A 452 18.32 -11.75 -9.94
CA ALA A 452 19.47 -10.96 -10.37
C ALA A 452 20.47 -10.71 -9.22
N GLN A 453 19.98 -10.30 -8.05
CA GLN A 453 20.83 -10.06 -6.89
C GLN A 453 21.43 -11.34 -6.33
N PHE A 454 20.72 -12.46 -6.36
CA PHE A 454 21.27 -13.78 -6.02
C PHE A 454 22.41 -14.16 -6.95
N ARG A 455 22.21 -14.05 -8.27
CA ARG A 455 23.24 -14.39 -9.27
C ARG A 455 24.47 -13.49 -9.15
N ASN A 456 24.27 -12.19 -8.93
CA ASN A 456 25.36 -11.25 -8.68
C ASN A 456 26.10 -11.58 -7.37
N ALA A 457 25.38 -11.93 -6.30
CA ALA A 457 25.97 -12.35 -5.03
C ALA A 457 26.80 -13.63 -5.18
N MET A 458 26.28 -14.62 -5.90
CA MET A 458 26.98 -15.88 -6.18
C MET A 458 28.22 -15.66 -7.04
N SER A 459 28.18 -14.74 -8.01
CA SER A 459 29.35 -14.34 -8.79
C SER A 459 30.45 -13.73 -7.90
N ILE A 460 30.06 -12.82 -6.99
CA ILE A 460 30.99 -12.23 -6.00
C ILE A 460 31.55 -13.29 -5.06
N GLY A 461 30.73 -14.27 -4.67
CA GLY A 461 31.14 -15.40 -3.84
C GLY A 461 31.89 -16.51 -4.59
N GLU A 462 32.23 -16.31 -5.87
CA GLU A 462 32.87 -17.31 -6.74
C GLU A 462 32.12 -18.66 -6.77
N GLY A 463 30.79 -18.62 -6.70
CA GLY A 463 29.92 -19.79 -6.65
C GLY A 463 29.67 -20.36 -5.24
N ASN A 464 30.22 -19.74 -4.19
CA ASN A 464 30.04 -20.20 -2.81
C ASN A 464 28.94 -19.44 -2.06
N LEU A 465 27.98 -20.19 -1.51
CA LEU A 465 26.90 -19.67 -0.65
C LEU A 465 27.42 -19.06 0.68
N SER A 466 28.67 -19.29 1.05
CA SER A 466 29.29 -18.68 2.23
C SER A 466 29.28 -17.16 2.19
N VAL A 467 29.18 -16.54 1.00
CA VAL A 467 29.10 -15.08 0.84
C VAL A 467 28.00 -14.44 1.68
N PHE A 468 26.87 -15.13 1.86
CA PHE A 468 25.75 -14.63 2.67
C PHE A 468 26.01 -14.67 4.18
N PHE A 469 26.91 -15.56 4.63
CA PHE A 469 27.28 -15.69 6.06
C PHE A 469 28.52 -14.89 6.43
N GLN A 470 29.43 -14.68 5.47
CA GLN A 470 30.66 -13.91 5.66
C GLN A 470 30.39 -12.41 5.80
N ARG A 471 29.32 -11.89 5.19
CA ARG A 471 28.94 -10.49 5.33
C ARG A 471 27.99 -10.31 6.52
N PRO A 472 28.35 -9.49 7.53
CA PRO A 472 27.61 -9.41 8.80
C PRO A 472 26.16 -8.94 8.62
N MET A 473 25.90 -8.03 7.67
CA MET A 473 24.55 -7.54 7.38
C MET A 473 23.68 -8.62 6.73
N SER A 474 24.20 -9.34 5.73
CA SER A 474 23.50 -10.46 5.08
C SER A 474 23.20 -11.57 6.09
N ALA A 475 24.18 -11.94 6.93
CA ALA A 475 24.01 -12.94 7.97
C ALA A 475 22.95 -12.54 9.02
N THR A 476 22.93 -11.25 9.41
CA THR A 476 21.92 -10.72 10.33
C THR A 476 20.53 -10.78 9.70
N LEU A 477 20.38 -10.36 8.45
CA LEU A 477 19.11 -10.42 7.73
C LEU A 477 18.60 -11.86 7.57
N LEU A 478 19.48 -12.80 7.21
CA LEU A 478 19.12 -14.22 7.15
C LEU A 478 18.69 -14.76 8.50
N THR A 479 19.38 -14.37 9.58
CA THR A 479 18.99 -14.77 10.95
C THR A 479 17.59 -14.25 11.27
N VAL A 480 17.29 -12.99 10.94
CA VAL A 480 15.94 -12.41 11.11
C VAL A 480 14.90 -13.16 10.29
N VAL A 481 15.19 -13.51 9.04
CA VAL A 481 14.30 -14.31 8.18
C VAL A 481 13.98 -15.66 8.84
N VAL A 482 15.00 -16.36 9.33
CA VAL A 482 14.83 -17.64 10.02
C VAL A 482 14.00 -17.46 11.29
N LEU A 483 14.27 -16.43 12.09
CA LEU A 483 13.50 -16.14 13.30
C LEU A 483 12.02 -15.85 12.98
N VAL A 484 11.73 -15.07 11.93
CA VAL A 484 10.34 -14.77 11.52
C VAL A 484 9.60 -16.04 11.09
N LEU A 485 10.26 -16.97 10.41
CA LEU A 485 9.65 -18.23 9.96
C LEU A 485 9.47 -19.26 11.10
N VAL A 486 10.43 -19.34 12.02
CA VAL A 486 10.50 -20.41 13.02
C VAL A 486 9.82 -20.03 14.33
N THR A 487 9.97 -18.78 14.80
CA THR A 487 9.47 -18.35 16.12
C THR A 487 7.95 -18.52 16.28
N PRO A 488 7.09 -18.14 15.32
CA PRO A 488 5.65 -18.33 15.45
C PRO A 488 5.26 -19.82 15.55
N ARG A 489 5.97 -20.69 14.82
CA ARG A 489 5.71 -22.14 14.82
C ARG A 489 6.14 -22.79 16.12
N LEU A 490 7.30 -22.40 16.67
CA LEU A 490 7.78 -22.87 17.96
C LEU A 490 6.84 -22.43 19.10
N LEU A 491 6.40 -21.17 19.11
CA LEU A 491 5.45 -20.66 20.10
C LEU A 491 4.08 -21.36 20.01
N ALA A 492 3.61 -21.65 18.79
CA ALA A 492 2.37 -22.39 18.59
C ALA A 492 2.48 -23.85 19.06
N TRP A 493 3.63 -24.49 18.86
CA TRP A 493 3.90 -25.84 19.34
C TRP A 493 3.96 -25.88 20.88
N HIS A 494 4.63 -24.91 21.51
CA HIS A 494 4.75 -24.84 22.96
C HIS A 494 3.43 -24.49 23.68
N ARG A 495 2.49 -23.79 23.01
CA ARG A 495 1.14 -23.55 23.55
C ARG A 495 0.19 -24.75 23.41
N ARG A 496 0.55 -25.72 22.58
CA ARG A 496 -0.20 -26.98 22.39
C ARG A 496 0.36 -28.15 23.21
N SER A 497 1.59 -27.98 23.71
CA SER A 497 2.26 -28.87 24.68
C SER A 497 1.87 -28.45 26.08
#